data_AF-A0A9E1H510-F1
#
_entry.id   AF-A0A9E1H510-F1
#
_cell.length_a   1.000
_cell.length_b   1.000
_cell.length_c   1.000
_cell.angle_alpha   90.00
_cell.angle_beta   90.00
_cell.angle_gamma   90.00
#
_symmetry.space_group_name_H-M   'P 1'
#
loop_
_entity.id
_entity.type
_entity.pdbx_description
1 polymer ?
#
loop_
_entity_poly.entity_id
_entity_poly.type
_entity_poly.pdbx_seq_one_letter_code
_entity_poly.pdbx_strand_id
1 'polypeptide(L)'
;MYGQKSFRKLFIYVLPIVCGALGYLILLLSPSGSAKFSENLSLSLLFKNAIEIFTEYYNACRIPLILFFVLLGIAIYHKLNKTEILIALSFFFISIISSGMLMIASYLPERSLANGIVFLLIGIVQLLQLLRGSARLECISLCVCIYLLVSSLMSYWEGSYDIYRVHKEQAVRDAAIENSVNSGNMTIGVPIITSTTKYSCKYGLLDLNGKDADEPFPNVYIAKYYGLDKIYVIYPDLDNE
;
A
#
# COMPACT_ATOMS: atom_id res chain seq x y z
N MET A 1 -17.54 -16.34 43.27
CA MET A 1 -16.20 -15.93 42.78
C MET A 1 -15.79 -16.49 41.41
N TYR A 2 -16.44 -17.52 40.84
CA TYR A 2 -16.09 -18.06 39.51
C TYR A 2 -16.67 -17.27 38.32
N GLY A 3 -17.86 -16.66 38.46
CA GLY A 3 -18.52 -15.89 37.38
C GLY A 3 -17.83 -14.57 37.02
N GLN A 4 -17.22 -13.90 38.00
CA GLN A 4 -16.58 -12.59 37.80
C GLN A 4 -15.29 -12.67 36.94
N LYS A 5 -14.56 -13.80 37.01
CA LYS A 5 -13.40 -14.07 36.14
C LYS A 5 -13.79 -14.37 34.69
N SER A 6 -14.96 -15.00 34.47
CA SER A 6 -15.48 -15.27 33.13
C SER A 6 -15.99 -14.01 32.45
N PHE A 7 -16.74 -13.17 33.18
CA PHE A 7 -17.26 -11.90 32.66
C PHE A 7 -16.14 -10.93 32.25
N ARG A 8 -15.06 -10.85 33.05
CA ARG A 8 -13.91 -10.00 32.74
C ARG A 8 -13.18 -10.47 31.49
N LYS A 9 -13.04 -11.79 31.27
CA LYS A 9 -12.47 -12.35 30.03
C LYS A 9 -13.37 -12.09 28.83
N LEU A 10 -14.67 -12.37 28.94
CA LEU A 10 -15.64 -12.10 27.88
C LEU A 10 -15.62 -10.62 27.48
N PHE A 11 -15.62 -9.71 28.45
CA PHE A 11 -15.55 -8.27 28.22
C PHE A 11 -14.27 -7.85 27.49
N ILE A 12 -13.11 -8.41 27.87
CA ILE A 12 -11.83 -8.12 27.21
C ILE A 12 -11.81 -8.57 25.73
N TYR A 13 -12.46 -9.69 25.40
CA TYR A 13 -12.48 -10.20 24.03
C TYR A 13 -13.61 -9.63 23.16
N VAL A 14 -14.77 -9.34 23.74
CA VAL A 14 -15.97 -8.88 23.01
C VAL A 14 -15.98 -7.37 22.83
N LEU A 15 -15.51 -6.60 23.83
CA LEU A 15 -15.51 -5.14 23.75
C LEU A 15 -14.75 -4.60 22.53
N PRO A 16 -13.53 -5.07 22.19
CA PRO A 16 -12.81 -4.58 21.02
C PRO A 16 -13.55 -4.85 19.71
N ILE A 17 -14.23 -5.98 19.61
CA ILE A 17 -15.03 -6.35 18.43
C ILE A 17 -16.21 -5.41 18.28
N VAL A 18 -16.95 -5.17 19.37
CA VAL A 18 -18.11 -4.27 19.38
C VAL A 18 -17.69 -2.83 19.09
N CYS A 19 -16.62 -2.35 19.72
CA CYS A 19 -16.07 -1.02 19.46
C CYS A 19 -15.57 -0.88 18.01
N GLY A 20 -14.93 -1.92 17.45
CA GLY A 20 -14.51 -1.95 16.06
C GLY A 20 -15.69 -1.89 15.09
N ALA A 21 -16.74 -2.66 15.33
CA ALA A 21 -17.96 -2.64 14.54
C ALA A 21 -18.68 -1.28 14.62
N LEU A 22 -18.78 -0.70 15.83
CA LEU A 22 -19.36 0.64 16.02
C LEU A 22 -18.53 1.71 15.30
N GLY A 23 -17.20 1.66 15.40
CA GLY A 23 -16.31 2.58 14.68
C GLY A 23 -16.47 2.49 13.17
N TYR A 24 -16.58 1.27 12.64
CA TYR A 24 -16.85 1.05 11.22
C TYR A 24 -18.21 1.61 10.78
N LEU A 25 -19.27 1.39 11.57
CA LEU A 25 -20.59 1.94 11.30
C LEU A 25 -20.60 3.47 11.31
N ILE A 26 -19.90 4.10 12.24
CA ILE A 26 -19.78 5.57 12.28
C ILE A 26 -19.11 6.09 10.99
N LEU A 27 -18.08 5.41 10.49
CA LEU A 27 -17.41 5.77 9.24
C LEU A 27 -18.34 5.60 8.03
N LEU A 28 -19.12 4.52 7.98
CA LEU A 28 -20.11 4.31 6.92
C LEU A 28 -21.21 5.37 6.94
N LEU A 29 -21.69 5.76 8.13
CA LEU A 29 -22.72 6.78 8.32
C LEU A 29 -22.21 8.21 8.18
N SER A 30 -20.91 8.41 7.96
CA SER A 30 -20.36 9.74 7.65
C SER A 30 -20.97 10.29 6.35
N PRO A 31 -21.04 11.62 6.16
CA PRO A 31 -21.68 12.21 4.98
C PRO A 31 -21.10 11.70 3.66
N SER A 32 -19.77 11.56 3.60
CA SER A 32 -19.05 11.03 2.43
C SER A 32 -19.19 9.51 2.28
N GLY A 33 -19.34 8.77 3.37
CA GLY A 33 -19.57 7.32 3.37
C GLY A 33 -20.99 6.96 2.95
N SER A 34 -21.98 7.69 3.46
CA SER A 34 -23.41 7.42 3.26
C SER A 34 -23.84 7.64 1.81
N ALA A 35 -23.33 8.69 1.17
CA ALA A 35 -23.58 8.95 -0.26
C ALA A 35 -23.07 7.80 -1.14
N LYS A 36 -21.87 7.29 -0.85
CA LYS A 36 -21.28 6.15 -1.56
C LYS A 36 -21.99 4.84 -1.22
N PHE A 37 -22.45 4.68 0.01
CA PHE A 37 -23.18 3.49 0.47
C PHE A 37 -24.53 3.33 -0.22
N SER A 38 -25.29 4.42 -0.41
CA SER A 38 -26.57 4.38 -1.14
C SER A 38 -26.42 4.08 -2.63
N GLU A 39 -25.34 4.53 -3.26
CA GLU A 39 -25.07 4.29 -4.68
C GLU A 39 -24.51 2.89 -4.95
N ASN A 40 -23.72 2.33 -4.01
CA ASN A 40 -23.02 1.07 -4.21
C ASN A 40 -23.76 -0.20 -3.77
N LEU A 41 -24.99 -0.09 -3.23
CA LEU A 41 -25.64 -1.21 -2.53
C LEU A 41 -26.20 -2.32 -3.43
N SER A 42 -26.07 -2.21 -4.76
CA SER A 42 -26.53 -3.29 -5.65
C SER A 42 -25.65 -4.52 -5.48
N LEU A 43 -26.28 -5.70 -5.33
CA LEU A 43 -25.59 -6.97 -5.14
C LEU A 43 -24.54 -7.22 -6.24
N SER A 44 -24.88 -6.85 -7.49
CA SER A 44 -23.99 -6.95 -8.65
C SER A 44 -22.71 -6.11 -8.48
N LEU A 45 -22.84 -4.88 -7.97
CA LEU A 45 -21.70 -4.01 -7.75
C LEU A 45 -20.83 -4.49 -6.60
N LEU A 46 -21.43 -5.02 -5.52
CA LEU A 46 -20.67 -5.63 -4.42
C LEU A 46 -19.87 -6.85 -4.88
N PHE A 47 -20.45 -7.71 -5.74
CA PHE A 47 -19.72 -8.83 -6.33
C PHE A 47 -18.57 -8.37 -7.23
N LYS A 48 -18.81 -7.34 -8.06
CA LYS A 48 -17.75 -6.75 -8.89
C LYS A 48 -16.61 -6.20 -8.03
N ASN A 49 -16.92 -5.41 -7.01
CA ASN A 49 -15.95 -4.85 -6.08
C ASN A 49 -15.20 -5.95 -5.32
N ALA A 50 -15.89 -7.04 -4.94
CA ALA A 50 -15.26 -8.19 -4.31
C ALA A 50 -14.19 -8.80 -5.22
N ILE A 51 -14.53 -9.07 -6.49
CA ILE A 51 -13.59 -9.65 -7.46
C ILE A 51 -12.39 -8.71 -7.67
N GLU A 52 -12.62 -7.42 -7.83
CA GLU A 52 -11.55 -6.43 -7.98
C GLU A 52 -10.62 -6.43 -6.75
N ILE A 53 -11.17 -6.40 -5.54
CA ILE A 53 -10.39 -6.42 -4.30
C ILE A 53 -9.61 -7.71 -4.13
N PHE A 54 -10.23 -8.87 -4.42
CA PHE A 54 -9.54 -10.15 -4.31
C PHE A 54 -8.43 -10.29 -5.36
N THR A 55 -8.64 -9.72 -6.56
CA THR A 55 -7.62 -9.69 -7.61
C THR A 55 -6.47 -8.78 -7.21
N GLU A 56 -6.76 -7.58 -6.71
CA GLU A 56 -5.75 -6.63 -6.24
C GLU A 56 -4.98 -7.17 -5.03
N TYR A 57 -5.68 -7.76 -4.06
CA TYR A 57 -5.09 -8.45 -2.93
C TYR A 57 -4.19 -9.61 -3.38
N TYR A 58 -4.64 -10.43 -4.32
CA TYR A 58 -3.83 -11.52 -4.88
C TYR A 58 -2.57 -10.98 -5.55
N ASN A 59 -2.68 -9.94 -6.38
CA ASN A 59 -1.55 -9.34 -7.08
C ASN A 59 -0.54 -8.75 -6.10
N ALA A 60 -1.00 -8.02 -5.07
CA ALA A 60 -0.16 -7.43 -4.05
C ALA A 60 0.47 -8.48 -3.11
N CYS A 61 -0.26 -9.54 -2.77
CA CYS A 61 0.13 -10.55 -1.77
C CYS A 61 0.61 -11.87 -2.38
N ARG A 62 0.84 -11.96 -3.70
CA ARG A 62 1.13 -13.23 -4.39
C ARG A 62 2.26 -14.02 -3.74
N ILE A 63 3.40 -13.36 -3.50
CA ILE A 63 4.59 -13.98 -2.91
C ILE A 63 4.34 -14.37 -1.44
N PRO A 64 3.86 -13.46 -0.56
CA PRO A 64 3.46 -13.81 0.81
C PRO A 64 2.46 -14.97 0.91
N LEU A 65 1.46 -15.02 0.02
CA LEU A 65 0.43 -16.07 0.01
C LEU A 65 1.05 -17.44 -0.31
N ILE A 66 1.87 -17.52 -1.36
CA ILE A 66 2.59 -18.74 -1.72
C ILE A 66 3.45 -19.21 -0.54
N LEU A 67 4.22 -18.28 0.06
CA LEU A 67 5.06 -18.58 1.22
C LEU A 67 4.26 -19.12 2.40
N PHE A 68 3.12 -18.50 2.73
CA PHE A 68 2.24 -18.94 3.81
C PHE A 68 1.77 -20.38 3.61
N PHE A 69 1.25 -20.71 2.42
CA PHE A 69 0.75 -22.06 2.14
C PHE A 69 1.86 -23.12 2.09
N VAL A 70 3.04 -22.79 1.58
CA VAL A 70 4.21 -23.68 1.62
C VAL A 70 4.62 -23.99 3.07
N LEU A 71 4.75 -22.96 3.91
CA LEU A 71 5.08 -23.13 5.32
C LEU A 71 4.00 -23.90 6.09
N LEU A 72 2.72 -23.66 5.78
CA LEU A 72 1.59 -24.39 6.35
C LEU A 72 1.66 -25.88 5.97
N GLY A 73 1.96 -26.20 4.71
CA GLY A 73 2.15 -27.57 4.24
C GLY A 73 3.27 -28.29 4.97
N ILE A 74 4.42 -27.64 5.16
CA ILE A 74 5.55 -28.18 5.95
C ILE A 74 5.13 -28.42 7.40
N ALA A 75 4.42 -27.48 8.03
CA ALA A 75 3.97 -27.59 9.41
C ALA A 75 2.98 -28.75 9.62
N ILE A 76 2.06 -28.96 8.67
CA ILE A 76 1.10 -30.07 8.70
C ILE A 76 1.82 -31.41 8.46
N TYR A 77 2.74 -31.48 7.50
CA TYR A 77 3.49 -32.69 7.17
C TYR A 77 4.32 -33.19 8.37
N HIS A 78 5.01 -32.27 9.05
CA HIS A 78 5.78 -32.58 10.27
C HIS A 78 4.93 -32.72 11.54
N LYS A 79 3.59 -32.64 11.44
CA LYS A 79 2.64 -32.74 12.56
C LYS A 79 3.02 -31.83 13.73
N LEU A 80 3.38 -30.58 13.41
CA LEU A 80 3.75 -29.57 14.40
C LEU A 80 2.53 -29.14 15.24
N ASN A 81 2.75 -28.30 16.24
CA ASN A 81 1.72 -27.93 17.22
C ASN A 81 0.44 -27.37 16.57
N LYS A 82 -0.69 -28.07 16.79
CA LYS A 82 -2.00 -27.73 16.23
C LYS A 82 -2.50 -26.36 16.68
N THR A 83 -2.20 -25.94 17.91
CA THR A 83 -2.67 -24.64 18.42
C THR A 83 -2.01 -23.49 17.66
N GLU A 84 -0.71 -23.61 17.37
CA GLU A 84 0.05 -22.60 16.64
C GLU A 84 -0.38 -22.52 15.17
N ILE A 85 -0.68 -23.66 14.56
CA ILE A 85 -1.26 -23.72 13.21
C ILE A 85 -2.62 -23.02 13.17
N LEU A 86 -3.48 -23.23 14.17
CA LEU A 86 -4.78 -22.55 14.26
C LEU A 86 -4.62 -21.04 14.46
N ILE A 87 -3.62 -20.59 15.22
CA ILE A 87 -3.32 -19.16 15.38
C ILE A 87 -2.89 -18.56 14.04
N ALA A 88 -1.99 -19.21 13.30
CA ALA A 88 -1.54 -18.75 11.98
C ALA A 88 -2.69 -18.67 10.97
N LEU A 89 -3.57 -19.68 10.95
CA LEU A 89 -4.79 -19.67 10.12
C LEU A 89 -5.75 -18.56 10.53
N SER A 90 -5.88 -18.28 11.83
CA SER A 90 -6.73 -17.19 12.31
C SER A 90 -6.24 -15.84 11.77
N PHE A 91 -4.93 -15.58 11.80
CA PHE A 91 -4.35 -14.37 11.21
C PHE A 91 -4.53 -14.28 9.70
N PHE A 92 -4.45 -15.41 8.98
CA PHE A 92 -4.76 -15.47 7.56
C PHE A 92 -6.22 -15.07 7.27
N PHE A 93 -7.19 -15.60 8.03
CA PHE A 93 -8.59 -15.20 7.86
C PHE A 93 -8.83 -13.74 8.24
N ILE A 94 -8.18 -13.23 9.28
CA ILE A 94 -8.25 -11.81 9.65
C ILE A 94 -7.72 -10.93 8.52
N SER A 95 -6.64 -11.32 7.84
CA SER A 95 -6.12 -10.60 6.66
C SER A 95 -7.18 -10.47 5.56
N ILE A 96 -7.83 -11.58 5.22
CA ILE A 96 -8.87 -11.62 4.19
C ILE A 96 -10.07 -10.76 4.59
N ILE A 97 -10.56 -10.89 5.82
CA ILE A 97 -11.70 -10.11 6.31
C ILE A 97 -11.36 -8.63 6.33
N SER A 98 -10.18 -8.25 6.82
CA SER A 98 -9.73 -6.85 6.87
C SER A 98 -9.67 -6.22 5.48
N SER A 99 -9.22 -6.97 4.47
CA SER A 99 -9.16 -6.50 3.09
C SER A 99 -10.57 -6.47 2.46
N GLY A 100 -11.40 -7.47 2.76
CA GLY A 100 -12.78 -7.57 2.29
C GLY A 100 -13.70 -6.48 2.84
N MET A 101 -13.45 -5.93 4.04
CA MET A 101 -14.21 -4.78 4.55
C MET A 101 -14.13 -3.54 3.64
N LEU A 102 -13.16 -3.50 2.73
CA LEU A 102 -13.00 -2.42 1.77
C LEU A 102 -13.93 -2.56 0.54
N MET A 103 -14.67 -3.69 0.39
CA MET A 103 -15.66 -3.90 -0.70
C MET A 103 -16.75 -2.83 -0.75
N ILE A 104 -17.01 -2.19 0.38
CA ILE A 104 -18.02 -1.14 0.52
C ILE A 104 -17.50 0.22 -0.01
N ALA A 105 -16.18 0.39 -0.15
CA ALA A 105 -15.58 1.62 -0.66
C ALA A 105 -15.55 1.65 -2.20
N SER A 106 -15.96 2.77 -2.81
CA SER A 106 -15.95 2.95 -4.29
C SER A 106 -14.54 3.06 -4.91
N TYR A 107 -13.48 3.17 -4.11
CA TYR A 107 -12.11 3.32 -4.60
C TYR A 107 -11.13 2.65 -3.64
N LEU A 108 -10.34 1.71 -4.18
CA LEU A 108 -9.37 0.93 -3.42
C LEU A 108 -7.94 1.28 -3.86
N PRO A 109 -7.27 2.22 -3.20
CA PRO A 109 -5.85 2.41 -3.45
C PRO A 109 -5.06 1.24 -2.81
N GLU A 110 -3.99 0.76 -3.47
CA GLU A 110 -3.13 -0.33 -2.98
C GLU A 110 -2.75 -0.19 -1.49
N ARG A 111 -2.51 1.05 -1.04
CA ARG A 111 -2.17 1.38 0.35
C ARG A 111 -3.21 0.96 1.39
N SER A 112 -4.48 0.85 1.01
CA SER A 112 -5.55 0.41 1.92
C SER A 112 -5.45 -1.07 2.28
N LEU A 113 -4.75 -1.88 1.47
CA LEU A 113 -4.52 -3.31 1.73
C LEU A 113 -3.45 -3.56 2.81
N ALA A 114 -2.75 -2.53 3.28
CA ALA A 114 -1.65 -2.64 4.24
C ALA A 114 -2.04 -3.45 5.49
N ASN A 115 -3.24 -3.22 6.05
CA ASN A 115 -3.70 -3.91 7.24
C ASN A 115 -3.84 -5.43 6.99
N GLY A 116 -4.41 -5.83 5.85
CA GLY A 116 -4.50 -7.23 5.47
C GLY A 116 -3.11 -7.86 5.37
N ILE A 117 -2.21 -7.21 4.62
CA ILE A 117 -0.82 -7.67 4.43
C ILE A 117 -0.11 -7.88 5.78
N VAL A 118 -0.26 -6.95 6.73
CA VAL A 118 0.35 -7.07 8.06
C VAL A 118 -0.15 -8.32 8.80
N PHE A 119 -1.46 -8.58 8.79
CA PHE A 119 -2.00 -9.79 9.43
C PHE A 119 -1.52 -11.07 8.75
N LEU A 120 -1.41 -11.09 7.41
CA LEU A 120 -0.81 -12.21 6.69
C LEU A 120 0.64 -12.45 7.10
N LEU A 121 1.44 -11.38 7.21
CA LEU A 121 2.84 -11.47 7.66
C LEU A 121 2.96 -12.00 9.10
N ILE A 122 2.06 -11.60 10.00
CA ILE A 122 2.02 -12.15 11.37
C ILE A 122 1.77 -13.67 11.32
N GLY A 123 0.85 -14.13 10.47
CA GLY A 123 0.61 -15.56 10.24
C GLY A 123 1.84 -16.31 9.72
N ILE A 124 2.60 -15.70 8.80
CA ILE A 124 3.86 -16.25 8.28
C ILE A 124 4.92 -16.35 9.39
N VAL A 125 5.09 -15.29 10.18
CA VAL A 125 6.02 -15.28 11.31
C VAL A 125 5.66 -16.35 12.33
N GLN A 126 4.38 -16.56 12.61
CA GLN A 126 3.92 -17.62 13.51
C GLN A 126 4.34 -19.01 13.01
N LEU A 127 4.18 -19.28 11.71
CA LEU A 127 4.65 -20.53 11.10
C LEU A 127 6.18 -20.65 11.16
N LEU A 128 6.93 -19.58 10.84
CA LEU A 128 8.39 -19.59 10.90
C LEU A 128 8.93 -19.87 12.31
N GLN A 129 8.27 -19.34 13.35
CA GLN A 129 8.59 -19.64 14.75
C GLN A 129 8.33 -21.11 15.07
N LEU A 130 7.22 -21.66 14.60
CA LEU A 130 6.88 -23.08 14.79
C LEU A 130 7.94 -24.01 14.17
N LEU A 131 8.47 -23.66 13.00
CA LEU A 131 9.50 -24.44 12.31
C LEU A 131 10.85 -24.47 13.06
N ARG A 132 11.14 -23.52 13.95
CA ARG A 132 12.39 -23.51 14.74
C ARG A 132 12.49 -24.65 15.77
N GLY A 133 11.42 -25.39 16.02
CA GLY A 133 11.43 -26.52 16.96
C GLY A 133 12.33 -27.70 16.57
N SER A 134 12.91 -27.72 15.37
CA SER A 134 13.86 -28.75 14.94
C SER A 134 15.02 -28.17 14.13
N ALA A 135 16.24 -28.67 14.34
CA ALA A 135 17.46 -28.13 13.73
C ALA A 135 17.44 -28.10 12.19
N ARG A 136 16.80 -29.09 11.53
CA ARG A 136 16.69 -29.12 10.06
C ARG A 136 15.71 -28.07 9.52
N LEU A 137 14.59 -27.84 10.21
CA LEU A 137 13.59 -26.85 9.82
C LEU A 137 14.01 -25.42 10.23
N GLU A 138 14.85 -25.29 11.25
CA GLU A 138 15.47 -24.02 11.63
C GLU A 138 16.31 -23.43 10.51
N CYS A 139 17.10 -24.25 9.82
CA CYS A 139 17.88 -23.82 8.65
C CYS A 139 16.96 -23.24 7.55
N ILE A 140 15.84 -23.91 7.24
CA ILE A 140 14.85 -23.41 6.27
C ILE A 140 14.26 -22.08 6.74
N SER A 141 13.87 -21.98 8.00
CA SER A 141 13.32 -20.76 8.60
C SER A 141 14.32 -19.59 8.50
N LEU A 142 15.60 -19.84 8.80
CA LEU A 142 16.67 -18.84 8.65
C LEU A 142 16.88 -18.41 7.20
N CYS A 143 16.92 -19.35 6.25
CA CYS A 143 17.05 -19.03 4.82
C CYS A 143 15.89 -18.14 4.34
N VAL A 144 14.65 -18.44 4.74
CA VAL A 144 13.48 -17.61 4.42
C VAL A 144 13.61 -16.22 5.04
N CYS A 145 14.00 -16.13 6.32
CA CYS A 145 14.20 -14.84 6.99
C CYS A 145 15.28 -14.00 6.32
N ILE A 146 16.41 -14.61 5.94
CA ILE A 146 17.50 -13.91 5.23
C ILE A 146 17.02 -13.43 3.87
N TYR A 147 16.31 -14.27 3.11
CA TYR A 147 15.74 -13.88 1.82
C TYR A 147 14.78 -12.69 1.97
N LEU A 148 13.86 -12.72 2.94
CA LEU A 148 12.92 -11.63 3.20
C LEU A 148 13.65 -10.34 3.62
N LEU A 149 14.72 -10.46 4.40
CA LEU A 149 15.53 -9.32 4.82
C LEU A 149 16.29 -8.70 3.64
N VAL A 150 16.95 -9.52 2.82
CA VAL A 150 17.67 -9.03 1.63
C VAL A 150 16.70 -8.44 0.61
N SER A 151 15.58 -9.12 0.34
CA SER A 151 14.55 -8.63 -0.58
C SER A 151 13.97 -7.29 -0.11
N SER A 152 13.68 -7.15 1.20
CA SER A 152 13.17 -5.89 1.72
C SER A 152 14.20 -4.77 1.65
N LEU A 153 15.47 -5.03 1.97
CA LEU A 153 16.55 -4.06 1.84
C LEU A 153 16.73 -3.58 0.39
N MET A 154 16.68 -4.49 -0.59
CA MET A 154 16.78 -4.11 -2.01
C MET A 154 15.61 -3.24 -2.46
N SER A 155 14.37 -3.59 -2.11
CA SER A 155 13.21 -2.75 -2.43
C SER A 155 13.26 -1.39 -1.74
N TYR A 156 13.73 -1.34 -0.49
CA TYR A 156 13.94 -0.08 0.23
C TYR A 156 15.01 0.77 -0.44
N TRP A 157 16.11 0.17 -0.89
CA TRP A 157 17.19 0.87 -1.56
C TRP A 157 16.72 1.53 -2.86
N GLU A 158 16.10 0.77 -3.75
CA GLU A 158 15.58 1.27 -5.03
C GLU A 158 14.56 2.38 -4.83
N GLY A 159 13.59 2.19 -3.92
CA GLY A 159 12.58 3.20 -3.61
C GLY A 159 13.18 4.46 -2.99
N SER A 160 14.09 4.32 -2.03
CA SER A 160 14.72 5.47 -1.36
C SER A 160 15.61 6.28 -2.30
N TYR A 161 16.37 5.60 -3.16
CA TYR A 161 17.20 6.25 -4.16
C TYR A 161 16.36 7.06 -5.15
N ASP A 162 15.26 6.50 -5.64
CA ASP A 162 14.36 7.18 -6.57
C ASP A 162 13.69 8.40 -5.92
N ILE A 163 13.21 8.28 -4.68
CA ILE A 163 12.68 9.43 -3.91
C ILE A 163 13.74 10.52 -3.75
N TYR A 164 14.97 10.16 -3.38
CA TYR A 164 16.06 11.12 -3.22
C TYR A 164 16.41 11.82 -4.54
N ARG A 165 16.52 11.07 -5.64
CA ARG A 165 16.80 11.61 -6.97
C ARG A 165 15.72 12.61 -7.40
N VAL A 166 14.45 12.22 -7.31
CA VAL A 166 13.31 13.08 -7.68
C VAL A 166 13.28 14.34 -6.81
N HIS A 167 13.57 14.23 -5.51
CA HIS A 167 13.67 15.39 -4.63
C HIS A 167 14.79 16.34 -5.07
N LYS A 168 15.97 15.81 -5.42
CA LYS A 168 17.09 16.62 -5.89
C LYS A 168 16.77 17.33 -7.22
N GLU A 169 16.16 16.63 -8.17
CA GLU A 169 15.73 17.20 -9.45
C GLU A 169 14.68 18.29 -9.25
N GLN A 170 13.72 18.06 -8.34
CA GLN A 170 12.71 19.05 -7.99
C GLN A 170 13.34 20.30 -7.34
N ALA A 171 14.28 20.13 -6.41
CA ALA A 171 14.95 21.26 -5.77
C ALA A 171 15.76 22.12 -6.76
N VAL A 172 16.44 21.49 -7.72
CA VAL A 172 17.14 22.20 -8.81
C VAL A 172 16.14 22.96 -9.68
N ARG A 173 15.00 22.34 -10.00
CA ARG A 173 13.93 22.97 -10.78
C ARG A 173 13.30 24.17 -10.06
N ASP A 174 13.02 24.03 -8.77
CA ASP A 174 12.44 25.09 -7.95
C ASP A 174 13.38 26.29 -7.88
N ALA A 175 14.68 26.06 -7.67
CA ALA A 175 15.69 27.11 -7.70
C ALA A 175 15.78 27.80 -9.08
N ALA A 176 15.65 27.04 -10.19
CA ALA A 176 15.64 27.62 -11.53
C ALA A 176 14.40 28.49 -11.78
N ILE A 177 13.23 28.06 -11.28
CA ILE A 177 11.99 28.83 -11.35
C ILE A 177 12.10 30.13 -10.56
N GLU A 178 12.57 30.06 -9.30
CA GLU A 178 12.77 31.24 -8.45
C GLU A 178 13.75 32.24 -9.08
N ASN A 179 14.86 31.76 -9.66
CA ASN A 179 15.81 32.61 -10.36
C ASN A 179 15.20 33.30 -11.59
N SER A 180 14.33 32.61 -12.33
CA SER A 180 13.62 33.18 -13.48
C SER A 180 12.66 34.30 -13.07
N VAL A 181 11.87 34.05 -12.01
CA VAL A 181 10.95 35.05 -11.45
C VAL A 181 11.73 36.28 -10.97
N ASN A 182 12.82 36.08 -10.23
CA ASN A 182 13.67 37.17 -9.74
C ASN A 182 14.33 37.98 -10.86
N SER A 183 14.60 37.34 -12.01
CA SER A 183 15.15 37.99 -13.20
C SER A 183 14.09 38.69 -14.06
N GLY A 184 12.81 38.64 -13.66
CA GLY A 184 11.69 39.21 -14.41
C GLY A 184 11.26 38.39 -15.62
N ASN A 185 11.77 37.17 -15.79
CA ASN A 185 11.36 36.27 -16.86
C ASN A 185 10.20 35.38 -16.39
N MET A 186 8.99 35.73 -16.81
CA MET A 186 7.74 35.11 -16.38
C MET A 186 7.35 33.88 -17.22
N THR A 187 8.17 33.50 -18.20
CA THR A 187 7.99 32.28 -19.02
C THR A 187 9.24 31.41 -18.96
N ILE A 188 9.10 30.18 -18.47
CA ILE A 188 10.22 29.24 -18.31
C ILE A 188 9.86 27.83 -18.81
N GLY A 189 10.82 27.20 -19.49
CA GLY A 189 10.82 25.77 -19.75
C GLY A 189 11.70 25.05 -18.73
N VAL A 190 11.20 23.96 -18.14
CA VAL A 190 11.89 23.19 -17.09
C VAL A 190 12.06 21.73 -17.51
N PRO A 191 13.14 21.03 -17.09
CA PRO A 191 13.31 19.63 -17.43
C PRO A 191 12.18 18.77 -16.85
N ILE A 192 11.80 17.73 -17.60
CA ILE A 192 10.84 16.72 -17.12
C ILE A 192 11.44 15.92 -15.97
N ILE A 193 10.65 15.74 -14.92
CA ILE A 193 11.02 14.88 -13.79
C ILE A 193 10.16 13.62 -13.87
N THR A 194 10.80 12.49 -14.13
CA THR A 194 10.16 11.17 -14.14
C THR A 194 10.62 10.35 -12.95
N SER A 195 9.75 9.48 -12.46
CA SER A 195 10.14 8.47 -11.48
C SER A 195 10.30 7.11 -12.14
N THR A 196 11.14 6.28 -11.55
CA THR A 196 11.36 4.90 -12.02
C THR A 196 10.64 3.87 -11.17
N THR A 197 10.30 4.20 -9.92
CA THR A 197 9.70 3.27 -8.97
C THR A 197 8.33 3.75 -8.50
N LYS A 198 7.48 2.80 -8.11
CA LYS A 198 6.16 3.09 -7.52
C LYS A 198 6.18 3.79 -6.16
N TYR A 199 7.36 3.93 -5.57
CA TYR A 199 7.55 4.55 -4.27
C TYR A 199 7.71 6.07 -4.35
N SER A 200 8.05 6.60 -5.53
CA SER A 200 8.18 8.04 -5.73
C SER A 200 6.83 8.72 -5.91
N CYS A 201 6.71 9.95 -5.41
CA CYS A 201 5.48 10.75 -5.47
C CYS A 201 5.06 11.16 -6.88
N LYS A 202 5.92 10.97 -7.89
CA LYS A 202 5.61 11.24 -9.30
C LYS A 202 5.24 10.00 -10.11
N TYR A 203 5.17 8.83 -9.48
CA TYR A 203 4.88 7.59 -10.18
C TYR A 203 3.46 7.57 -10.74
N GLY A 204 3.35 7.30 -12.04
CA GLY A 204 2.06 7.26 -12.75
C GLY A 204 1.35 8.62 -12.83
N LEU A 205 2.04 9.72 -12.50
CA LEU A 205 1.51 11.07 -12.52
C LEU A 205 2.12 11.87 -13.65
N LEU A 206 1.30 12.70 -14.30
CA LEU A 206 1.75 13.67 -15.28
C LEU A 206 2.48 14.82 -14.55
N ASP A 207 3.74 15.10 -14.93
CA ASP A 207 4.53 16.18 -14.31
C ASP A 207 4.13 17.57 -14.85
N LEU A 208 4.40 17.84 -16.12
CA LEU A 208 4.05 19.06 -16.84
C LEU A 208 3.88 18.73 -18.34
N ASN A 209 3.02 19.48 -19.03
CA ASN A 209 2.84 19.39 -20.46
C ASN A 209 3.86 20.26 -21.23
N GLY A 210 4.05 19.89 -22.50
CA GLY A 210 4.87 20.66 -23.44
C GLY A 210 4.31 22.06 -23.73
N LYS A 211 5.12 22.88 -24.39
CA LYS A 211 4.83 24.31 -24.63
C LYS A 211 3.51 24.56 -25.35
N ASP A 212 3.12 23.67 -26.27
CA ASP A 212 2.00 23.84 -27.19
C ASP A 212 0.83 22.90 -26.88
N ALA A 213 0.72 22.39 -25.65
CA ALA A 213 -0.36 21.49 -25.27
C ALA A 213 -1.73 22.21 -25.22
N ASP A 214 -2.73 21.62 -25.87
CA ASP A 214 -4.11 22.11 -25.90
C ASP A 214 -4.79 22.09 -24.52
N GLU A 215 -4.42 21.13 -23.67
CA GLU A 215 -4.85 21.04 -22.27
C GLU A 215 -3.67 21.33 -21.33
N PRO A 216 -3.54 22.55 -20.79
CA PRO A 216 -2.37 22.95 -20.00
C PRO A 216 -2.43 22.47 -18.54
N PHE A 217 -3.16 21.40 -18.23
CA PHE A 217 -3.10 20.76 -16.91
C PHE A 217 -1.89 19.81 -16.84
N PRO A 218 -0.96 19.96 -15.88
CA PRO A 218 -1.04 20.77 -14.65
C PRO A 218 -0.35 22.16 -14.70
N ASN A 219 0.23 22.56 -15.83
CA ASN A 219 1.03 23.79 -16.02
C ASN A 219 0.37 25.05 -15.47
N VAL A 220 -0.94 25.26 -15.69
CA VAL A 220 -1.65 26.47 -15.23
C VAL A 220 -1.57 26.64 -13.71
N TYR A 221 -1.70 25.53 -12.97
CA TYR A 221 -1.70 25.57 -11.50
C TYR A 221 -0.30 25.80 -10.94
N ILE A 222 0.72 25.23 -11.58
CA ILE A 222 2.11 25.42 -11.19
C ILE A 222 2.58 26.85 -11.53
N ALA A 223 2.21 27.37 -12.71
CA ALA A 223 2.47 28.76 -13.07
C ALA A 223 1.87 29.71 -12.03
N LYS A 224 0.60 29.50 -11.67
CA LYS A 224 -0.08 30.30 -10.64
C LYS A 224 0.57 30.22 -9.26
N TYR A 225 1.07 29.04 -8.87
CA TYR A 225 1.75 28.84 -7.58
C TYR A 225 3.04 29.66 -7.48
N TYR A 226 3.87 29.65 -8.53
CA TYR A 226 5.13 30.40 -8.59
C TYR A 226 4.98 31.85 -9.08
N GLY A 227 3.77 32.26 -9.48
CA GLY A 227 3.50 33.60 -10.01
C GLY A 227 4.02 33.82 -11.44
N LEU A 228 4.18 32.77 -12.23
CA LEU A 228 4.61 32.82 -13.64
C LEU A 228 3.42 33.03 -14.61
N ASP A 229 3.70 33.57 -15.80
CA ASP A 229 2.73 33.64 -16.89
C ASP A 229 2.59 32.29 -17.59
N LYS A 230 3.71 31.58 -17.80
CA LYS A 230 3.72 30.28 -18.47
C LYS A 230 4.89 29.40 -17.99
N ILE A 231 4.59 28.15 -17.69
CA ILE A 231 5.58 27.09 -17.45
C ILE A 231 5.30 25.91 -18.37
N TYR A 232 6.33 25.26 -18.87
CA TYR A 232 6.20 24.04 -19.68
C TYR A 232 7.41 23.13 -19.50
N VAL A 233 7.23 21.85 -19.84
CA VAL A 233 8.30 20.88 -19.78
C VAL A 233 9.17 20.93 -21.04
N ILE A 234 10.48 20.76 -20.85
CA ILE A 234 11.48 20.50 -21.89
C ILE A 234 11.86 19.03 -21.76
N TYR A 235 11.65 18.28 -22.84
CA TYR A 235 12.15 16.92 -22.95
C TYR A 235 13.62 16.99 -23.38
N PRO A 236 14.52 16.17 -22.79
CA PRO A 236 15.85 16.02 -23.37
C PRO A 236 15.70 15.56 -24.82
N ASP A 237 16.35 16.25 -25.76
CA ASP A 237 16.28 15.92 -27.18
C ASP A 237 16.60 14.44 -27.38
N LEU A 238 15.67 13.70 -27.99
CA LEU A 238 15.89 12.32 -28.43
C LEU A 238 16.84 12.24 -29.65
N ASP A 239 17.40 13.38 -30.08
CA ASP A 239 18.14 13.56 -31.33
C ASP A 239 19.65 13.28 -31.20
N ASN A 240 20.04 12.24 -30.47
CA ASN A 240 21.40 11.68 -30.55
C ASN A 240 21.35 10.14 -30.54
N GLU A 241 20.68 9.55 -31.54
CA GLU A 241 21.03 8.25 -32.13
C GLU A 241 21.48 8.43 -33.58
#